data_AF-A0A0U3AK22-F1
#
_entry.id   AF-A0A0U3AK22-F1
#
_cell.length_a   1.000
_cell.length_b   1.000
_cell.length_c   1.000
_cell.angle_alpha   90.00
_cell.angle_beta   90.00
_cell.angle_gamma   90.00
#
_symmetry.space_group_name_H-M   'P 1'
#
loop_
_entity.id
_entity.type
_entity.pdbx_description
1 polymer ?
#
loop_
_entity_poly.entity_id
_entity_poly.type
_entity_poly.pdbx_seq_one_letter_code
_entity_poly.pdbx_strand_id
1 'polypeptide(L)'
;MQIQNGLSLFDYLDDPQKSQQSLQQIASNAGQNIGAELTELGQTGREQMDDVLKKIESGESAVKMQTLDNMIAFNLRPVAAELQDLADRLNLPQPVSLQQQQGKWQVEGADAEPENKSLQRMQQYLDANQPLQDKLSQLSRLSEMYELGKTREFATELKAQDVLEQKVVDFLTHSRDHLKAASDISLYREELKIQSRGQAQSLYDSARKTLGLD
;
A
#
# COMPACT_ATOMS: atom_id res chain seq x y z
N MET A 1 24.82 -14.55 -13.99
CA MET A 1 23.78 -13.53 -14.13
C MET A 1 23.66 -12.82 -12.79
N GLN A 2 24.01 -11.54 -12.73
CA GLN A 2 23.87 -10.71 -11.51
C GLN A 2 22.40 -10.38 -11.31
N ILE A 3 21.84 -10.73 -10.15
CA ILE A 3 20.51 -10.32 -9.74
C ILE A 3 20.63 -8.84 -9.35
N GLN A 4 20.04 -7.95 -10.15
CA GLN A 4 19.91 -6.55 -9.79
C GLN A 4 18.91 -6.46 -8.63
N ASN A 5 19.41 -6.14 -7.44
CA ASN A 5 18.58 -5.79 -6.29
C ASN A 5 17.68 -4.60 -6.67
N GLY A 6 16.37 -4.80 -6.67
CA GLY A 6 15.41 -3.73 -6.94
C GLY A 6 15.45 -2.71 -5.80
N LEU A 7 16.06 -1.55 -6.09
CA LEU A 7 16.08 -0.37 -5.22
C LEU A 7 14.65 0.07 -4.89
N SER A 8 14.39 0.39 -3.63
CA SER A 8 13.13 1.00 -3.21
C SER A 8 13.10 2.48 -3.60
N LEU A 9 11.91 3.09 -3.58
CA LEU A 9 11.74 4.53 -3.84
C LEU A 9 12.35 5.44 -2.77
N PHE A 10 12.87 4.88 -1.69
CA PHE A 10 13.58 5.65 -0.66
C PHE A 10 15.09 5.56 -0.85
N ASP A 11 15.63 4.45 -1.37
CA ASP A 11 17.01 4.38 -1.89
C ASP A 11 17.21 5.37 -3.07
N TYR A 12 16.11 5.71 -3.75
CA TYR A 12 15.98 6.69 -4.82
C TYR A 12 16.16 8.15 -4.34
N LEU A 13 15.83 8.43 -3.08
CA LEU A 13 15.96 9.77 -2.47
C LEU A 13 17.36 10.00 -1.88
N ASP A 14 18.10 8.93 -1.59
CA ASP A 14 19.46 8.99 -1.03
C ASP A 14 20.58 9.07 -2.11
N ASP A 15 20.36 8.55 -3.33
CA ASP A 15 21.34 8.58 -4.44
C ASP A 15 20.70 9.01 -5.79
N PRO A 16 20.67 10.33 -6.10
CA PRO A 16 19.97 10.91 -7.26
C PRO A 16 20.46 10.48 -8.65
N GLN A 17 21.62 9.84 -8.77
CA GLN A 17 22.21 9.47 -10.08
C GLN A 17 21.82 8.07 -10.55
N LYS A 18 21.79 7.07 -9.65
CA LYS A 18 21.32 5.71 -9.99
C LYS A 18 19.81 5.65 -10.22
N SER A 19 19.13 6.59 -9.57
CA SER A 19 17.71 6.84 -9.62
C SER A 19 17.27 7.18 -11.07
N GLN A 20 17.95 8.11 -11.73
CA GLN A 20 17.63 8.55 -13.09
C GLN A 20 17.71 7.44 -14.15
N GLN A 21 18.69 6.53 -14.06
CA GLN A 21 18.83 5.44 -15.05
C GLN A 21 17.75 4.38 -14.93
N SER A 22 17.39 3.98 -13.71
CA SER A 22 16.36 2.95 -13.47
C SER A 22 14.96 3.48 -13.81
N LEU A 23 14.70 4.76 -13.53
CA LEU A 23 13.43 5.39 -13.92
C LEU A 23 13.36 5.74 -15.40
N GLN A 24 14.46 6.06 -16.08
CA GLN A 24 14.43 6.23 -17.54
C GLN A 24 14.03 4.92 -18.24
N GLN A 25 14.44 3.77 -17.71
CA GLN A 25 14.00 2.47 -18.25
C GLN A 25 12.51 2.21 -18.02
N ILE A 26 11.95 2.59 -16.86
CA ILE A 26 10.52 2.43 -16.57
C ILE A 26 9.67 3.46 -17.34
N ALA A 27 10.09 4.73 -17.38
CA ALA A 27 9.45 5.80 -18.13
C ALA A 27 9.47 5.55 -19.64
N SER A 28 10.53 4.94 -20.19
CA SER A 28 10.59 4.53 -21.60
C SER A 28 9.63 3.39 -21.92
N ASN A 29 9.37 2.50 -20.96
CA ASN A 29 8.41 1.40 -21.12
C ASN A 29 6.95 1.82 -20.87
N ALA A 30 6.71 2.91 -20.10
CA ALA A 30 5.37 3.38 -19.73
C ALA A 30 4.93 4.70 -20.42
N GLY A 31 5.84 5.40 -21.11
CA GLY A 31 5.54 6.67 -21.79
C GLY A 31 5.19 7.84 -20.87
N GLN A 32 5.64 7.84 -19.60
CA GLN A 32 5.25 8.84 -18.58
C GLN A 32 6.43 9.36 -17.75
N ASN A 33 6.32 10.62 -17.29
CA ASN A 33 7.35 11.33 -16.50
C ASN A 33 7.22 11.03 -14.99
N ILE A 34 7.51 9.79 -14.63
CA ILE A 34 7.35 9.24 -13.26
C ILE A 34 8.25 9.96 -12.22
N GLY A 35 9.35 10.60 -12.62
CA GLY A 35 10.31 11.23 -11.69
C GLY A 35 9.76 12.40 -10.85
N ALA A 36 8.89 13.24 -11.44
CA ALA A 36 8.27 14.35 -10.72
C ALA A 36 7.17 13.87 -9.77
N GLU A 37 6.41 12.86 -10.19
CA GLU A 37 5.32 12.20 -9.45
C GLU A 37 5.83 11.60 -8.12
N LEU A 38 7.03 11.02 -8.13
CA LEU A 38 7.63 10.38 -6.95
C LEU A 38 8.19 11.37 -5.92
N THR A 39 8.62 12.55 -6.36
CA THR A 39 9.13 13.59 -5.46
C THR A 39 7.99 14.18 -4.62
N GLU A 40 6.79 14.29 -5.20
CA GLU A 40 5.58 14.72 -4.48
C GLU A 40 5.16 13.66 -3.44
N LEU A 41 5.26 12.36 -3.77
CA LEU A 41 4.96 11.28 -2.83
C LEU A 41 5.98 11.15 -1.68
N GLY A 42 7.28 11.32 -1.96
CA GLY A 42 8.35 11.16 -0.95
C GLY A 42 8.34 12.18 0.18
N GLN A 43 7.71 13.35 -0.03
CA GLN A 43 7.60 14.40 0.99
C GLN A 43 6.36 14.25 1.89
N THR A 44 5.44 13.33 1.55
CA THR A 44 4.11 13.28 2.14
C THR A 44 4.10 12.51 3.46
N GLY A 45 3.98 13.23 4.58
CA GLY A 45 3.59 12.65 5.87
C GLY A 45 2.10 12.29 5.91
N ARG A 46 1.66 11.48 6.89
CA ARG A 46 0.24 11.08 7.06
C ARG A 46 -0.74 12.27 7.07
N GLU A 47 -0.30 13.44 7.53
CA GLU A 47 -1.10 14.67 7.58
C GLU A 47 -1.21 15.40 6.22
N GLN A 48 -0.30 15.14 5.28
CA GLN A 48 -0.26 15.79 3.96
C GLN A 48 -0.92 14.93 2.86
N MET A 49 -1.33 13.70 3.22
CA MET A 49 -1.99 12.76 2.32
C MET A 49 -3.29 13.33 1.76
N ASP A 50 -4.03 14.10 2.57
CA ASP A 50 -5.30 14.68 2.14
C ASP A 50 -5.13 15.71 1.01
N ASP A 51 -4.04 16.47 1.03
CA ASP A 51 -3.72 17.49 0.04
C ASP A 51 -3.22 16.87 -1.26
N VAL A 52 -2.39 15.82 -1.19
CA VAL A 52 -1.97 15.06 -2.38
C VAL A 52 -3.20 14.45 -3.06
N LEU A 53 -4.07 13.78 -2.30
CA LEU A 53 -5.28 13.17 -2.85
C LEU A 53 -6.22 14.23 -3.49
N LYS A 54 -6.35 15.42 -2.91
CA LYS A 54 -7.14 16.51 -3.51
C LYS A 54 -6.56 16.95 -4.85
N LYS A 55 -5.23 17.03 -4.93
CA LYS A 55 -4.54 17.38 -6.18
C LYS A 55 -4.67 16.26 -7.23
N ILE A 56 -4.67 14.99 -6.82
CA ILE A 56 -4.90 13.85 -7.73
C ILE A 56 -6.30 13.95 -8.35
N GLU A 57 -7.31 14.25 -7.54
CA GLU A 57 -8.71 14.42 -7.99
C GLU A 57 -8.95 15.66 -8.84
N SER A 58 -8.32 16.80 -8.49
CA SER A 58 -8.41 18.02 -9.30
C SER A 58 -7.64 17.93 -10.61
N GLY A 59 -6.85 16.88 -10.81
CA GLY A 59 -5.95 16.72 -11.95
C GLY A 59 -4.75 17.68 -11.90
N GLU A 60 -4.54 18.36 -10.76
CA GLU A 60 -3.44 19.30 -10.52
C GLU A 60 -2.17 18.58 -10.02
N SER A 61 -2.28 17.35 -9.51
CA SER A 61 -1.12 16.49 -9.25
C SER A 61 -0.74 15.75 -10.53
N ALA A 62 0.58 15.59 -10.71
CA ALA A 62 1.09 14.70 -11.75
C ALA A 62 0.78 13.22 -11.43
N VAL A 63 0.53 12.86 -10.17
CA VAL A 63 0.32 11.47 -9.74
C VAL A 63 -1.11 11.03 -10.10
N LYS A 64 -1.26 10.00 -10.93
CA LYS A 64 -2.57 9.43 -11.26
C LYS A 64 -2.88 8.22 -10.38
N MET A 65 -4.17 7.95 -10.14
CA MET A 65 -4.61 6.72 -9.47
C MET A 65 -4.07 5.45 -10.16
N GLN A 66 -3.97 5.47 -11.48
CA GLN A 66 -3.32 4.40 -12.26
C GLN A 66 -1.83 4.29 -11.96
N THR A 67 -1.12 5.41 -11.75
CA THR A 67 0.29 5.40 -11.33
C THR A 67 0.40 4.74 -9.95
N LEU A 68 -0.45 5.10 -8.98
CA LEU A 68 -0.45 4.48 -7.65
C LEU A 68 -0.69 2.98 -7.74
N ASP A 69 -1.67 2.54 -8.54
CA ASP A 69 -1.97 1.11 -8.75
C ASP A 69 -0.77 0.36 -9.38
N ASN A 70 -0.15 0.95 -10.39
CA ASN A 70 1.04 0.40 -11.03
C ASN A 70 2.22 0.32 -10.05
N MET A 71 2.40 1.32 -9.19
CA MET A 71 3.45 1.34 -8.17
C MET A 71 3.21 0.29 -7.09
N ILE A 72 1.97 0.10 -6.66
CA ILE A 72 1.61 -0.99 -5.74
C ILE A 72 1.95 -2.32 -6.41
N ALA A 73 1.47 -2.57 -7.62
CA ALA A 73 1.72 -3.82 -8.34
C ALA A 73 3.22 -4.09 -8.57
N PHE A 74 3.98 -3.05 -8.91
CA PHE A 74 5.43 -3.14 -9.13
C PHE A 74 6.18 -3.52 -7.85
N ASN A 75 5.86 -2.90 -6.72
CA ASN A 75 6.51 -3.18 -5.44
C ASN A 75 6.01 -4.47 -4.79
N LEU A 76 4.75 -4.87 -5.05
CA LEU A 76 4.14 -6.05 -4.44
C LEU A 76 4.79 -7.34 -4.95
N ARG A 77 5.10 -7.43 -6.24
CA ARG A 77 5.71 -8.64 -6.85
C ARG A 77 7.02 -9.08 -6.19
N PRO A 78 8.07 -8.24 -6.07
CA PRO A 78 9.32 -8.65 -5.46
C PRO A 78 9.16 -8.96 -3.97
N VAL A 79 8.34 -8.19 -3.25
CA VAL A 79 8.07 -8.41 -1.81
C VAL A 79 7.33 -9.73 -1.59
N ALA A 80 6.32 -10.02 -2.42
CA ALA A 80 5.60 -11.29 -2.38
C ALA A 80 6.54 -12.47 -2.65
N ALA A 81 7.37 -12.39 -3.68
CA ALA A 81 8.32 -13.46 -4.01
C ALA A 81 9.33 -13.72 -2.87
N GLU A 82 9.88 -12.66 -2.26
CA GLU A 82 10.83 -12.76 -1.15
C GLU A 82 10.18 -13.37 0.10
N LEU A 83 8.97 -12.91 0.45
CA LEU A 83 8.24 -13.45 1.61
C LEU A 83 7.76 -14.89 1.39
N GLN A 84 7.35 -15.25 0.17
CA GLN A 84 6.96 -16.61 -0.19
C GLN A 84 8.16 -17.57 -0.12
N ASP A 85 9.30 -17.23 -0.71
CA ASP A 85 10.52 -18.04 -0.64
C ASP A 85 10.98 -18.22 0.82
N LEU A 86 10.89 -17.17 1.64
CA LEU A 86 11.19 -17.27 3.06
C LEU A 86 10.21 -18.20 3.79
N ALA A 87 8.91 -18.08 3.52
CA ALA A 87 7.89 -18.92 4.14
C ALA A 87 8.05 -20.40 3.78
N ASP A 88 8.39 -20.71 2.53
CA ASP A 88 8.65 -22.07 2.06
C ASP A 88 9.90 -22.66 2.72
N ARG A 89 11.00 -21.88 2.80
CA ARG A 89 12.25 -22.31 3.47
C ARG A 89 12.07 -22.59 4.96
N LEU A 90 11.20 -21.82 5.61
CA LEU A 90 10.89 -21.95 7.04
C LEU A 90 9.73 -22.92 7.32
N ASN A 91 9.10 -23.46 6.27
CA ASN A 91 7.92 -24.31 6.33
C ASN A 91 6.81 -23.70 7.21
N LEU A 92 6.48 -22.43 6.95
CA LEU A 92 5.52 -21.68 7.76
C LEU A 92 4.08 -22.15 7.52
N PRO A 93 3.26 -22.24 8.59
CA PRO A 93 1.82 -22.38 8.43
C PRO A 93 1.27 -21.11 7.76
N GLN A 94 0.50 -21.30 6.69
CA GLN A 94 -0.14 -20.22 5.95
C GLN A 94 -1.63 -20.14 6.35
N PRO A 95 -2.23 -18.94 6.46
CA PRO A 95 -1.62 -17.63 6.19
C PRO A 95 -0.71 -17.13 7.32
N VAL A 96 0.27 -16.30 6.95
CA VAL A 96 1.08 -15.54 7.91
C VAL A 96 0.65 -14.08 7.87
N SER A 97 0.20 -13.56 9.01
CA SER A 97 -0.18 -12.15 9.14
C SER A 97 1.01 -11.30 9.60
N LEU A 98 1.16 -10.13 8.99
CA LEU A 98 2.10 -9.09 9.37
C LEU A 98 1.33 -7.84 9.78
N GLN A 99 1.66 -7.31 10.95
CA GLN A 99 1.03 -6.13 11.51
C GLN A 99 2.06 -5.06 11.79
N GLN A 100 1.66 -3.79 11.67
CA GLN A 100 2.55 -2.69 12.00
C GLN A 100 2.45 -2.37 13.51
N GLN A 101 3.51 -2.67 14.26
CA GLN A 101 3.62 -2.36 15.68
C GLN A 101 4.85 -1.50 15.95
N GLN A 102 4.66 -0.37 16.66
CA GLN A 102 5.75 0.56 17.01
C GLN A 102 6.59 1.03 15.80
N GLY A 103 5.96 1.13 14.62
CA GLY A 103 6.61 1.57 13.39
C GLY A 103 7.37 0.47 12.64
N LYS A 104 7.32 -0.79 13.10
CA LYS A 104 7.91 -1.95 12.41
C LYS A 104 6.84 -2.99 12.07
N TRP A 105 7.06 -3.74 11.01
CA TRP A 105 6.28 -4.93 10.71
C TRP A 105 6.70 -6.07 11.61
N GLN A 106 5.69 -6.67 12.23
CA GLN A 106 5.82 -7.82 13.10
C GLN A 106 4.94 -8.96 12.60
N VAL A 107 5.47 -10.18 12.67
CA VAL A 107 4.76 -11.41 12.36
C VAL A 107 3.84 -11.76 13.52
N GLU A 108 2.55 -11.86 13.24
CA GLU A 108 1.57 -12.27 14.25
C GLU A 108 1.91 -13.66 14.79
N GLY A 109 1.93 -13.80 16.12
CA GLY A 109 2.26 -15.06 16.78
C GLY A 109 3.75 -15.40 16.89
N ALA A 110 4.67 -14.52 16.45
CA ALA A 110 6.11 -14.72 16.66
C ALA A 110 6.49 -14.75 18.17
N ASP A 111 5.77 -14.00 19.00
CA ASP A 111 5.98 -13.97 20.46
C ASP A 111 5.23 -15.09 21.21
N ALA A 112 4.43 -15.89 20.52
CA ALA A 112 3.59 -16.92 21.13
C ALA A 112 4.35 -18.26 21.26
N GLU A 113 4.69 -18.62 22.51
CA GLU A 113 5.22 -19.92 22.97
C GLU A 113 6.51 -20.43 22.26
N PRO A 114 7.32 -21.27 22.92
CA PRO A 114 8.58 -21.79 22.35
C PRO A 114 8.41 -22.71 21.13
N GLU A 115 7.19 -23.06 20.74
CA GLU A 115 6.87 -23.96 19.62
C GLU A 115 6.87 -23.27 18.25
N ASN A 116 6.75 -21.94 18.19
CA ASN A 116 6.70 -21.18 16.92
C ASN A 116 8.07 -20.68 16.43
N LYS A 117 9.11 -21.53 16.52
CA LYS A 117 10.48 -21.16 16.11
C LYS A 117 10.59 -20.69 14.66
N SER A 118 9.73 -21.17 13.76
CA SER A 118 9.73 -20.73 12.37
C SER A 118 9.17 -19.30 12.20
N LEU A 119 8.10 -18.92 12.92
CA LEU A 119 7.58 -17.55 12.90
C LEU A 119 8.59 -16.58 13.52
N GLN A 120 9.28 -16.98 14.60
CA GLN A 120 10.37 -16.20 15.18
C GLN A 120 11.52 -15.98 14.20
N ARG A 121 11.88 -16.98 13.40
CA ARG A 121 12.91 -16.82 12.35
C ARG A 121 12.48 -15.86 11.26
N MET A 122 11.20 -15.86 10.90
CA MET A 122 10.65 -14.87 9.96
C MET A 122 10.70 -13.46 10.57
N GLN A 123 10.33 -13.31 11.84
CA GLN A 123 10.45 -12.04 12.56
C GLN A 123 11.91 -11.54 12.57
N GLN A 124 12.86 -12.41 12.94
CA GLN A 124 14.29 -12.07 12.94
C GLN A 124 14.80 -11.66 11.55
N TYR A 125 14.32 -12.32 10.50
CA TYR A 125 14.65 -11.94 9.13
C TYR A 125 14.13 -10.54 8.79
N LEU A 126 12.87 -10.25 9.11
CA LEU A 126 12.28 -8.92 8.92
C LEU A 126 13.00 -7.84 9.74
N ASP A 127 13.39 -8.14 10.98
CA ASP A 127 14.14 -7.21 11.82
C ASP A 127 15.55 -6.93 11.31
N ALA A 128 16.18 -7.92 10.66
CA ALA A 128 17.50 -7.76 10.04
C ALA A 128 17.43 -7.10 8.65
N ASN A 129 16.27 -7.14 7.98
CA ASN A 129 16.07 -6.65 6.63
C ASN A 129 15.28 -5.34 6.63
N GLN A 130 15.94 -4.24 6.99
CA GLN A 130 15.35 -2.90 6.97
C GLN A 130 14.78 -2.51 5.59
N PRO A 131 15.43 -2.82 4.44
CA PRO A 131 14.83 -2.55 3.14
C PRO A 131 13.45 -3.21 2.93
N LEU A 132 13.26 -4.43 3.43
CA LEU A 132 11.98 -5.13 3.36
C LEU A 132 10.93 -4.50 4.29
N GLN A 133 11.32 -4.10 5.50
CA GLN A 133 10.47 -3.33 6.43
C GLN A 133 9.95 -2.03 5.79
N ASP A 134 10.84 -1.32 5.10
CA ASP A 134 10.52 -0.06 4.44
C ASP A 134 9.61 -0.32 3.24
N LYS A 135 9.88 -1.34 2.42
CA LYS A 135 9.01 -1.72 1.30
C LYS A 135 7.61 -2.12 1.72
N LEU A 136 7.45 -2.89 2.80
CA LEU A 136 6.14 -3.23 3.35
C LEU A 136 5.39 -1.98 3.83
N SER A 137 6.12 -1.07 4.50
CA SER A 137 5.55 0.21 4.94
C SER A 137 5.11 1.08 3.77
N GLN A 138 5.90 1.12 2.70
CA GLN A 138 5.58 1.82 1.45
C GLN A 138 4.34 1.22 0.78
N LEU A 139 4.28 -0.10 0.65
CA LEU A 139 3.15 -0.81 0.05
C LEU A 139 1.85 -0.53 0.81
N SER A 140 1.88 -0.60 2.14
CA SER A 140 0.72 -0.29 2.98
C SER A 140 0.24 1.16 2.79
N ARG A 141 1.16 2.13 2.77
CA ARG A 141 0.83 3.55 2.54
C ARG A 141 0.29 3.81 1.14
N LEU A 142 0.91 3.27 0.10
CA LEU A 142 0.45 3.42 -1.28
C LEU A 142 -0.95 2.81 -1.45
N SER A 143 -1.19 1.66 -0.83
CA SER A 143 -2.51 1.04 -0.80
C SER A 143 -3.54 1.90 -0.09
N GLU A 144 -3.22 2.43 1.10
CA GLU A 144 -4.10 3.35 1.83
C GLU A 144 -4.44 4.60 1.01
N MET A 145 -3.43 5.22 0.36
CA MET A 145 -3.62 6.36 -0.53
C MET A 145 -4.55 6.02 -1.70
N TYR A 146 -4.32 4.89 -2.35
CA TYR A 146 -5.14 4.44 -3.46
C TYR A 146 -6.60 4.25 -3.03
N GLU A 147 -6.83 3.58 -1.91
CA GLU A 147 -8.19 3.33 -1.42
C GLU A 147 -8.88 4.62 -0.96
N LEU A 148 -8.16 5.54 -0.31
CA LEU A 148 -8.70 6.85 0.04
C LEU A 148 -9.08 7.67 -1.19
N GLY A 149 -8.25 7.68 -2.24
CA GLY A 149 -8.59 8.31 -3.51
C GLY A 149 -9.87 7.73 -4.12
N LYS A 150 -10.01 6.39 -4.11
CA LYS A 150 -11.24 5.73 -4.54
C LYS A 150 -12.46 6.12 -3.70
N THR A 151 -12.33 6.22 -2.37
CA THR A 151 -13.46 6.65 -1.52
C THR A 151 -13.93 8.07 -1.82
N ARG A 152 -13.03 8.95 -2.26
CA ARG A 152 -13.39 10.33 -2.64
C ARG A 152 -14.04 10.42 -4.01
N GLU A 153 -13.61 9.60 -4.97
CA GLU A 153 -14.35 9.38 -6.22
C GLU A 153 -15.78 8.93 -5.92
N PHE A 154 -15.96 7.93 -5.06
CA PHE A 154 -17.29 7.44 -4.64
C PHE A 154 -18.10 8.49 -3.87
N ALA A 155 -17.47 9.30 -3.03
CA ALA A 155 -18.15 10.42 -2.36
C ALA A 155 -18.69 11.45 -3.37
N THR A 156 -17.97 11.68 -4.47
CA THR A 156 -18.42 12.53 -5.57
C THR A 156 -19.62 11.91 -6.30
N GLU A 157 -19.61 10.58 -6.52
CA GLU A 157 -20.75 9.85 -7.06
C GLU A 157 -21.99 9.92 -6.15
N LEU A 158 -21.83 9.74 -4.83
CA LEU A 158 -22.93 9.87 -3.86
C LEU A 158 -23.51 11.30 -3.90
N LYS A 159 -22.65 12.32 -3.94
CA LYS A 159 -23.08 13.71 -4.05
C LYS A 159 -23.85 13.97 -5.34
N ALA A 160 -23.43 13.36 -6.46
CA ALA A 160 -24.13 13.45 -7.74
C ALA A 160 -25.50 12.74 -7.76
N GLN A 161 -25.73 11.83 -6.80
CA GLN A 161 -27.01 11.15 -6.56
C GLN A 161 -27.89 11.87 -5.53
N ASP A 162 -27.64 13.16 -5.29
CA ASP A 162 -28.36 13.99 -4.31
C ASP A 162 -28.35 13.44 -2.87
N VAL A 163 -27.34 12.62 -2.53
CA VAL A 163 -27.13 12.17 -1.14
C VAL A 163 -26.79 13.39 -0.27
N LEU A 164 -27.46 13.48 0.89
CA LEU A 164 -27.22 14.55 1.85
C LEU A 164 -25.74 14.68 2.20
N GLU A 165 -25.23 15.91 2.21
CA GLU A 165 -23.82 16.21 2.48
C GLU A 165 -23.30 15.54 3.76
N GLN A 166 -24.10 15.55 4.83
CA GLN A 166 -23.75 14.87 6.08
C GLN A 166 -23.46 13.37 5.88
N LYS A 167 -24.21 12.68 5.02
CA LYS A 167 -24.02 11.25 4.73
C LYS A 167 -22.77 11.00 3.89
N VAL A 168 -22.43 11.93 3.01
CA VAL A 168 -21.17 11.88 2.26
C VAL A 168 -19.97 12.08 3.21
N VAL A 169 -20.07 13.01 4.15
CA VAL A 169 -19.06 13.23 5.20
C VAL A 169 -18.92 12.03 6.13
N ASP A 170 -20.06 11.44 6.56
CA ASP A 170 -20.07 10.22 7.38
C ASP A 170 -19.36 9.08 6.65
N PHE A 171 -19.65 8.89 5.35
CA PHE A 171 -19.01 7.88 4.51
C PHE A 171 -17.49 8.09 4.41
N LEU A 172 -17.04 9.31 4.12
CA LEU A 172 -15.61 9.64 4.02
C LEU A 172 -14.88 9.41 5.35
N THR A 173 -15.48 9.85 6.46
CA THR A 173 -14.91 9.70 7.80
C THR A 173 -14.79 8.23 8.19
N HIS A 174 -15.87 7.46 8.02
CA HIS A 174 -15.89 6.03 8.29
C HIS A 174 -14.87 5.28 7.43
N SER A 175 -14.82 5.60 6.14
CA SER A 175 -13.89 4.96 5.20
C SER A 175 -12.44 5.20 5.58
N ARG A 176 -12.08 6.44 5.95
CA ARG A 176 -10.73 6.77 6.40
C ARG A 176 -10.33 5.98 7.64
N ASP A 177 -11.20 5.94 8.64
CA ASP A 177 -10.90 5.25 9.89
C ASP A 177 -10.79 3.74 9.69
N HIS A 178 -11.64 3.16 8.82
CA HIS A 178 -11.59 1.74 8.44
C HIS A 178 -10.33 1.38 7.66
N LEU A 179 -9.96 2.18 6.65
CA LEU A 179 -8.77 1.95 5.82
C LEU A 179 -7.48 2.06 6.64
N LYS A 180 -7.42 3.01 7.57
CA LYS A 180 -6.30 3.17 8.50
C LYS A 180 -6.14 1.96 9.43
N ALA A 181 -7.25 1.33 9.83
CA ALA A 181 -7.24 0.11 10.63
C ALA A 181 -6.90 -1.13 9.79
N ALA A 182 -7.21 -1.14 8.49
CA ALA A 182 -6.92 -2.22 7.54
C ALA A 182 -5.47 -2.16 7.00
N SER A 183 -4.49 -1.87 7.85
CA SER A 183 -3.08 -1.73 7.46
C SER A 183 -2.35 -3.06 7.28
N ASP A 184 -2.91 -4.16 7.78
CA ASP A 184 -2.24 -5.45 7.86
C ASP A 184 -1.95 -6.07 6.49
N ILE A 185 -0.93 -6.93 6.45
CA ILE A 185 -0.53 -7.68 5.27
C ILE A 185 -0.59 -9.16 5.60
N SER A 186 -1.27 -9.95 4.77
CA SER A 186 -1.36 -11.39 4.94
C SER A 186 -0.67 -12.09 3.78
N LEU A 187 0.32 -12.91 4.11
CA LEU A 187 0.95 -13.82 3.17
C LEU A 187 0.13 -15.11 3.12
N TYR A 188 -0.26 -15.49 1.91
CA TYR A 188 -0.84 -16.79 1.59
C TYR A 188 0.14 -17.56 0.70
N ARG A 189 -0.15 -18.85 0.48
CA ARG A 189 0.71 -19.73 -0.32
C ARG A 189 0.97 -19.20 -1.74
N GLU A 190 0.00 -18.54 -2.36
CA GLU A 190 0.09 -18.11 -3.76
C GLU A 190 0.07 -16.58 -3.93
N GLU A 191 -0.22 -15.82 -2.87
CA GLU A 191 -0.36 -14.37 -2.95
C GLU A 191 0.03 -13.65 -1.67
N LEU A 192 0.37 -12.36 -1.81
CA LEU A 192 0.50 -11.42 -0.71
C LEU A 192 -0.66 -10.43 -0.77
N LYS A 193 -1.51 -10.44 0.26
CA LYS A 193 -2.69 -9.58 0.33
C LYS A 193 -2.44 -8.42 1.28
N ILE A 194 -2.69 -7.20 0.81
CA ILE A 194 -2.76 -6.01 1.67
C ILE A 194 -4.25 -5.83 2.06
N GLN A 195 -4.57 -5.78 3.34
CA GLN A 195 -5.96 -5.83 3.80
C GLN A 195 -6.80 -4.61 3.37
N SER A 196 -6.17 -3.45 3.19
CA SER A 196 -6.86 -2.25 2.68
C SER A 196 -7.32 -2.38 1.24
N ARG A 197 -6.73 -3.26 0.41
CA ARG A 197 -7.06 -3.34 -1.02
C ARG A 197 -8.50 -3.80 -1.26
N GLY A 198 -9.21 -3.04 -2.09
CA GLY A 198 -10.62 -3.27 -2.46
C GLY A 198 -11.63 -2.87 -1.38
N GLN A 199 -11.18 -2.33 -0.24
CA GLN A 199 -12.08 -1.91 0.84
C GLN A 199 -12.91 -0.69 0.43
N ALA A 200 -12.38 0.23 -0.39
CA ALA A 200 -13.13 1.40 -0.84
C ALA A 200 -14.42 1.02 -1.58
N GLN A 201 -14.35 0.02 -2.47
CA GLN A 201 -15.53 -0.49 -3.18
C GLN A 201 -16.51 -1.14 -2.21
N SER A 202 -16.02 -1.99 -1.30
CA SER A 202 -16.87 -2.68 -0.31
C SER A 202 -17.59 -1.69 0.61
N LEU A 203 -16.91 -0.62 1.03
CA LEU A 203 -17.47 0.47 1.82
C LEU A 203 -18.53 1.24 1.03
N TYR A 204 -18.27 1.52 -0.25
CA TYR A 204 -19.21 2.21 -1.12
C TYR A 204 -20.48 1.40 -1.36
N ASP A 205 -20.35 0.10 -1.67
CA ASP A 205 -21.49 -0.80 -1.86
C ASP A 205 -22.35 -0.88 -0.58
N SER A 206 -21.71 -0.97 0.58
CA SER A 206 -22.39 -0.94 1.87
C SER A 206 -23.11 0.39 2.12
N ALA A 207 -22.48 1.51 1.77
CA ALA A 207 -23.08 2.84 1.90
C ALA A 207 -24.30 2.99 0.98
N ARG A 208 -24.20 2.58 -0.30
CA ARG A 208 -25.31 2.62 -1.26
C ARG A 208 -26.50 1.81 -0.78
N LYS A 209 -26.25 0.58 -0.32
CA LYS A 209 -27.28 -0.28 0.26
C LYS A 209 -27.98 0.35 1.45
N THR A 210 -27.20 0.97 2.35
CA THR A 210 -27.72 1.66 3.54
C THR A 210 -28.55 2.90 3.18
N LEU A 211 -28.19 3.57 2.09
CA LEU A 211 -28.86 4.75 1.57
C LEU A 211 -30.05 4.42 0.63
N GLY A 212 -30.26 3.15 0.29
CA GLY A 212 -31.33 2.73 -0.62
C GLY A 212 -31.07 3.09 -2.09
N LEU A 213 -29.80 3.11 -2.50
CA LEU A 213 -29.34 3.49 -3.83
C LEU A 213 -29.02 2.28 -4.74
N ASP A 214 -29.42 1.08 -4.34
CA ASP A 214 -29.20 -0.19 -5.08
C ASP A 214 -30.19 -0.37 -6.25
#